data_AF-A0A935WGK2-F1
#
_entry.id   AF-A0A935WGK2-F1
#
_cell.length_a   1.000
_cell.length_b   1.000
_cell.length_c   1.000
_cell.angle_alpha   90.00
_cell.angle_beta   90.00
_cell.angle_gamma   90.00
#
_symmetry.space_group_name_H-M   'P 1'
#
loop_
_entity.id
_entity.type
_entity.pdbx_description
1 polymer ?
#
loop_
_entity_poly.entity_id
_entity_poly.type
_entity_poly.pdbx_seq_one_letter_code
_entity_poly.pdbx_strand_id
1 'polypeptide(L)'
;MAFLAIALVILGNLVYHLGQRAIPREANAVVATLAAYLVALLATLAMVPVLARGVPLGSAWRTLNASTLAVGVGIVAIELGFLLAYRAGLVISTASITANAAVAVLLLLVGALAFKEPVTLARVAGIGFCLVGLWLITRP
;
A
#
# COMPACT_ATOMS: atom_id res chain seq x y z
N MET A 1 9.69 -15.46 -9.96
CA MET A 1 9.96 -14.39 -8.96
C MET A 1 8.84 -13.36 -8.93
N ALA A 2 8.45 -12.75 -10.07
CA ALA A 2 7.36 -11.76 -10.11
C ALA A 2 6.02 -12.26 -9.52
N PHE A 3 5.57 -13.46 -9.89
CA PHE A 3 4.33 -14.03 -9.35
C PHE A 3 4.37 -14.27 -7.84
N LEU A 4 5.53 -14.67 -7.29
CA LEU A 4 5.71 -14.84 -5.85
C LEU A 4 5.63 -13.48 -5.11
N ALA A 5 6.24 -12.44 -5.68
CA ALA A 5 6.17 -11.08 -5.13
C ALA A 5 4.72 -10.57 -5.13
N ILE A 6 3.97 -10.79 -6.22
CA ILE A 6 2.55 -10.43 -6.30
C ILE A 6 1.74 -11.23 -5.27
N ALA A 7 1.98 -12.53 -5.12
CA ALA A 7 1.29 -13.34 -4.12
C ALA A 7 1.54 -12.82 -2.69
N LEU A 8 2.78 -12.43 -2.37
CA LEU A 8 3.12 -11.83 -1.08
C LEU A 8 2.38 -10.50 -0.85
N VAL A 9 2.29 -9.65 -1.89
CA VAL A 9 1.52 -8.39 -1.83
C VAL A 9 0.05 -8.67 -1.57
N ILE A 10 -0.55 -9.64 -2.26
CA ILE A 10 -1.97 -10.00 -2.07
C ILE A 10 -2.22 -10.50 -0.64
N LEU A 11 -1.41 -11.44 -0.16
CA LEU A 11 -1.54 -11.97 1.21
C LEU A 11 -1.35 -10.88 2.26
N GLY A 12 -0.35 -10.01 2.07
CA GLY A 12 -0.11 -8.86 2.94
C GLY A 12 -1.30 -7.90 2.97
N ASN A 13 -1.88 -7.57 1.81
CA ASN A 13 -3.06 -6.70 1.72
C ASN A 13 -4.29 -7.32 2.40
N LEU A 14 -4.48 -8.64 2.31
CA LEU A 14 -5.57 -9.31 3.00
C LEU A 14 -5.43 -9.20 4.52
N VAL A 15 -4.25 -9.55 5.06
CA VAL A 15 -3.96 -9.42 6.50
C VAL A 15 -4.11 -7.97 6.96
N TYR A 16 -3.59 -7.03 6.17
CA TYR A 16 -3.68 -5.59 6.42
C TYR A 16 -5.13 -5.12 6.54
N HIS A 17 -5.96 -5.36 5.54
CA HIS A 17 -7.33 -4.86 5.52
C HIS A 17 -8.21 -5.53 6.59
N LEU A 18 -8.03 -6.83 6.84
CA LEU A 18 -8.73 -7.55 7.91
C LEU A 18 -8.31 -7.03 9.30
N GLY A 19 -7.01 -6.86 9.52
CA GLY A 19 -6.47 -6.30 10.75
C GLY A 19 -6.97 -4.88 11.00
N GLN A 20 -6.89 -4.01 10.00
CA GLN A 20 -7.37 -2.63 10.05
C GLN A 20 -8.87 -2.54 10.41
N ARG A 21 -9.71 -3.42 9.85
CA ARG A 21 -11.13 -3.49 10.21
C ARG A 21 -11.36 -3.98 11.64
N ALA A 22 -10.50 -4.86 12.14
CA ALA A 22 -10.61 -5.47 13.46
C ALA A 22 -10.11 -4.56 14.60
N ILE A 23 -9.38 -3.47 14.30
CA ILE A 23 -8.93 -2.51 15.30
C ILE A 23 -10.15 -1.89 16.01
N PRO A 24 -10.23 -1.95 17.35
CA PRO A 24 -11.34 -1.38 18.11
C PRO A 24 -11.56 0.10 17.80
N ARG A 25 -12.81 0.55 17.79
CA ARG A 25 -13.14 1.95 17.47
C ARG A 25 -12.74 2.90 18.60
N GLU A 26 -12.70 2.40 19.83
CA GLU A 26 -12.31 3.11 21.05
C GLU A 26 -10.81 3.39 21.11
N ALA A 27 -9.99 2.59 20.40
CA ALA A 27 -8.56 2.81 20.33
C ALA A 27 -8.23 4.12 19.61
N ASN A 28 -7.24 4.87 20.08
CA ASN A 28 -6.75 6.04 19.34
C ASN A 28 -6.07 5.57 18.03
N ALA A 29 -6.45 6.18 16.90
CA ALA A 29 -5.98 5.78 15.57
C ALA A 29 -4.45 5.89 15.42
N VAL A 30 -3.85 6.96 15.96
CA VAL A 30 -2.40 7.19 15.91
C VAL A 30 -1.66 6.20 16.81
N VAL A 31 -2.22 5.86 17.96
CA VAL A 31 -1.61 4.86 18.86
C VAL A 31 -1.66 3.47 18.24
N ALA A 32 -2.78 3.11 17.59
CA ALA A 32 -2.91 1.83 16.90
C ALA A 32 -1.92 1.71 15.73
N THR A 33 -1.76 2.74 14.91
CA THR A 33 -0.77 2.75 13.82
C THR A 33 0.66 2.76 14.34
N LEU A 34 0.96 3.48 15.43
CA LEU A 34 2.27 3.43 16.07
C LEU A 34 2.62 2.01 16.54
N ALA A 35 1.67 1.32 17.18
CA ALA A 35 1.87 -0.07 17.59
C ALA A 35 2.13 -0.99 16.38
N ALA A 36 1.37 -0.81 15.29
CA ALA A 36 1.58 -1.55 14.05
C ALA A 36 2.99 -1.31 13.46
N TYR A 37 3.51 -0.08 13.53
CA TYR A 37 4.88 0.23 13.07
C TYR A 37 5.95 -0.41 13.94
N LEU A 38 5.76 -0.49 15.25
CA LEU A 38 6.70 -1.21 16.12
C LEU A 38 6.76 -2.69 15.74
N VAL A 39 5.61 -3.32 15.48
CA VAL A 39 5.54 -4.72 15.02
C VAL A 39 6.22 -4.87 13.66
N ALA A 40 5.93 -3.99 12.70
CA ALA A 40 6.53 -4.01 11.37
C ALA A 40 8.06 -3.80 11.40
N LEU A 41 8.54 -2.92 12.28
CA LEU A 41 9.97 -2.69 12.49
C LEU A 41 10.64 -3.96 13.03
N LEU A 42 10.08 -4.56 14.09
CA LEU A 42 10.63 -5.80 14.67
C LEU A 42 10.62 -6.96 13.67
N ALA A 43 9.54 -7.12 12.90
CA ALA A 43 9.46 -8.12 11.85
C ALA A 43 10.52 -7.89 10.75
N THR A 44 10.74 -6.63 10.35
CA THR A 44 11.75 -6.27 9.35
C THR A 44 13.17 -6.53 9.88
N LEU A 45 13.45 -6.17 11.13
CA LEU A 45 14.72 -6.45 11.79
C LEU A 45 15.01 -7.96 11.87
N ALA A 46 13.99 -8.77 12.16
CA ALA A 46 14.12 -10.22 12.18
C ALA A 46 14.45 -10.83 10.80
N MET A 47 14.12 -10.15 9.70
CA MET A 47 14.44 -10.61 8.34
C MET A 47 15.87 -10.28 7.91
N VAL A 48 16.54 -9.31 8.54
CA VAL A 48 17.92 -8.89 8.21
C VAL A 48 18.91 -10.05 8.07
N PRO A 49 19.02 -11.02 8.99
CA PRO A 49 20.02 -12.10 8.88
C PRO A 49 19.80 -13.02 7.67
N VAL A 50 18.58 -13.07 7.14
CA VAL A 50 18.22 -13.93 6.00
C VAL A 50 18.27 -13.14 4.69
N LEU A 51 17.60 -11.98 4.63
CA LEU A 51 17.40 -11.21 3.41
C LEU A 51 18.49 -10.17 3.12
N ALA A 52 19.17 -9.68 4.16
CA ALA A 52 20.27 -8.72 4.04
C ALA A 52 21.61 -9.34 4.48
N ARG A 53 21.75 -10.66 4.31
CA ARG A 53 22.95 -11.40 4.74
C ARG A 53 24.20 -10.85 4.05
N GLY A 54 25.19 -10.45 4.84
CA GLY A 54 26.45 -9.90 4.34
C GLY A 54 26.39 -8.41 3.98
N VAL A 55 25.25 -7.75 4.14
CA VAL A 55 25.14 -6.30 3.94
C VAL A 55 25.57 -5.57 5.22
N PRO A 56 26.61 -4.71 5.18
CA PRO A 56 26.98 -3.90 6.33
C PRO A 56 25.91 -2.82 6.52
N LEU A 57 25.05 -2.97 7.54
CA LEU A 57 23.91 -2.08 7.76
C LEU A 57 24.35 -0.62 7.84
N GLY A 58 25.43 -0.32 8.58
CA GLY A 58 25.96 1.05 8.72
C GLY A 58 26.26 1.74 7.39
N SER A 59 26.79 1.03 6.40
CA SER A 59 27.01 1.58 5.05
C SER A 59 25.74 1.58 4.21
N ALA A 60 24.82 0.64 4.42
CA ALA A 60 23.55 0.58 3.69
C ALA A 60 22.65 1.80 4.01
N TRP A 61 22.73 2.36 5.22
CA TRP A 61 22.03 3.61 5.53
C TRP A 61 22.45 4.78 4.64
N ARG A 62 23.71 4.79 4.17
CA ARG A 62 24.24 5.84 3.29
C ARG A 62 23.76 5.73 1.85
N THR A 63 23.20 4.59 1.46
CA THR A 63 22.64 4.40 0.10
C THR A 63 21.17 4.81 0.04
N LEU A 64 20.56 5.17 1.18
CA LEU A 64 19.19 5.67 1.23
C LEU A 64 19.11 7.11 0.70
N ASN A 65 17.95 7.45 0.14
CA ASN A 65 17.70 8.78 -0.41
C ASN A 65 16.32 9.30 0.04
N ALA A 66 15.95 10.48 -0.43
CA ALA A 66 14.67 11.10 -0.10
C ALA A 66 13.44 10.23 -0.43
N SER A 67 13.55 9.32 -1.39
CA SER A 67 12.46 8.39 -1.72
C SER A 67 12.14 7.45 -0.56
N THR A 68 13.12 7.06 0.26
CA THR A 68 12.87 6.27 1.47
C THR A 68 12.02 7.04 2.48
N LEU A 69 12.25 8.34 2.62
CA LEU A 69 11.42 9.21 3.47
C LEU A 69 10.01 9.35 2.90
N ALA A 70 9.88 9.53 1.57
CA ALA A 70 8.59 9.59 0.90
C ALA A 70 7.76 8.32 1.09
N VAL A 71 8.40 7.14 1.04
CA VAL A 71 7.76 5.85 1.35
C VAL A 71 7.25 5.84 2.78
N GLY A 72 8.06 6.28 3.75
CA GLY A 72 7.64 6.35 5.16
C GLY A 72 6.40 7.24 5.36
N VAL A 73 6.39 8.44 4.78
CA VAL A 73 5.23 9.33 4.82
C VAL A 73 4.00 8.70 4.14
N GLY A 74 4.20 8.04 3.01
CA GLY A 74 3.14 7.32 2.29
C GLY A 74 2.50 6.21 3.13
N ILE A 75 3.31 5.42 3.84
CA ILE A 75 2.81 4.36 4.74
C ILE A 75 1.90 4.98 5.82
N VAL A 76 2.28 6.11 6.42
CA VAL A 76 1.44 6.81 7.42
C VAL A 76 0.10 7.26 6.85
N ALA A 77 0.12 7.86 5.66
CA ALA A 77 -1.11 8.30 5.00
C ALA A 77 -2.04 7.13 4.66
N ILE A 78 -1.49 6.02 4.16
CA ILE A 78 -2.25 4.82 3.77
C ILE A 78 -2.90 4.17 5.00
N GLU A 79 -2.12 3.96 6.07
CA GLU A 79 -2.56 3.31 7.30
C GLU A 79 -3.68 4.10 7.98
N LEU A 80 -3.48 5.42 8.16
CA LEU A 80 -4.52 6.28 8.73
C LEU A 80 -5.72 6.41 7.80
N GLY A 81 -5.52 6.53 6.49
CA GLY A 81 -6.58 6.67 5.50
C GLY A 81 -7.54 5.48 5.51
N PHE A 82 -7.02 4.26 5.46
CA PHE A 82 -7.86 3.06 5.52
C PHE A 82 -8.50 2.84 6.89
N LEU A 83 -7.78 3.11 7.98
CA LEU A 83 -8.36 3.02 9.33
C LEU A 83 -9.57 3.94 9.48
N LEU A 84 -9.43 5.20 9.03
CA LEU A 84 -10.51 6.18 9.05
C LEU A 84 -11.65 5.78 8.13
N ALA A 85 -11.36 5.28 6.92
CA ALA A 85 -12.36 4.76 5.99
C ALA A 85 -13.22 3.65 6.62
N TYR A 86 -12.60 2.69 7.32
CA TYR A 86 -13.33 1.60 7.99
C TYR A 86 -14.10 2.07 9.21
N ARG A 87 -13.59 3.06 9.94
CA ARG A 87 -14.31 3.69 11.06
C ARG A 87 -15.52 4.48 10.59
N ALA A 88 -15.44 5.12 9.43
CA ALA A 88 -16.56 5.77 8.75
C ALA A 88 -17.63 4.77 8.25
N GLY A 89 -17.40 3.46 8.39
CA GLY A 89 -18.36 2.43 8.05
C GLY A 89 -18.24 1.88 6.63
N LEU A 90 -17.26 2.34 5.85
CA LEU A 90 -17.03 1.80 4.51
C LEU A 90 -16.74 0.29 4.58
N VAL A 91 -17.29 -0.44 3.60
CA VAL A 91 -17.06 -1.88 3.44
C VAL A 91 -15.62 -2.10 3.00
N ILE A 92 -15.00 -3.18 3.51
CA ILE A 92 -13.58 -3.49 3.26
C ILE A 92 -13.27 -3.52 1.76
N SER A 93 -14.08 -4.25 1.00
CA SER A 93 -13.93 -4.41 -0.44
C SER A 93 -14.04 -3.08 -1.18
N THR A 94 -15.11 -2.32 -0.92
CA THR A 94 -15.41 -1.04 -1.56
C THR A 94 -14.32 0.00 -1.32
N ALA A 95 -13.82 0.13 -0.08
CA ALA A 95 -12.75 1.08 0.23
C ALA A 95 -11.43 0.70 -0.46
N SER A 96 -11.03 -0.58 -0.37
CA SER A 96 -9.78 -1.07 -0.99
C SER A 96 -9.80 -0.93 -2.50
N ILE A 97 -10.88 -1.35 -3.16
CA ILE A 97 -10.97 -1.29 -4.63
C ILE A 97 -11.03 0.15 -5.13
N THR A 98 -11.75 1.05 -4.45
CA THR A 98 -11.85 2.46 -4.82
C THR A 98 -10.49 3.14 -4.72
N ALA A 99 -9.79 2.97 -3.58
CA ALA A 99 -8.48 3.56 -3.37
C ALA A 99 -7.45 3.04 -4.38
N ASN A 100 -7.36 1.72 -4.56
CA ASN A 100 -6.38 1.12 -5.46
C ASN A 100 -6.65 1.44 -6.94
N ALA A 101 -7.92 1.53 -7.35
CA ALA A 101 -8.27 1.97 -8.70
C ALA A 101 -7.88 3.44 -8.94
N ALA A 102 -8.16 4.33 -7.98
CA ALA A 102 -7.76 5.73 -8.08
C ALA A 102 -6.23 5.88 -8.14
N VAL A 103 -5.50 5.14 -7.29
CA VAL A 103 -4.04 5.09 -7.31
C VAL A 103 -3.52 4.57 -8.66
N ALA A 104 -4.13 3.53 -9.24
CA ALA A 104 -3.73 3.02 -10.56
C ALA A 104 -3.88 4.06 -11.68
N VAL A 105 -4.96 4.86 -11.67
CA VAL A 105 -5.15 5.99 -12.59
C VAL A 105 -4.06 7.03 -12.40
N LEU A 106 -3.83 7.47 -11.16
CA LEU A 106 -2.84 8.49 -10.84
C LEU A 106 -1.42 8.02 -11.18
N LEU A 107 -1.08 6.76 -10.91
CA LEU A 107 0.22 6.19 -11.24
C LEU A 107 0.44 6.06 -12.74
N LEU A 108 -0.60 5.79 -13.55
CA LEU A 108 -0.43 5.85 -15.01
C LEU A 108 -0.09 7.27 -15.46
N LEU A 109 -0.79 8.28 -14.93
CA LEU A 109 -0.53 9.68 -15.26
C LEU A 109 0.87 10.12 -14.82
N VAL A 110 1.26 9.80 -13.58
CA VAL A 110 2.58 10.12 -13.05
C VAL A 110 3.67 9.34 -13.78
N GLY A 111 3.45 8.06 -14.09
CA GLY A 111 4.33 7.22 -14.90
C GLY A 111 4.59 7.83 -16.28
N ALA A 112 3.53 8.31 -16.93
CA ALA A 112 3.62 8.97 -18.22
C ALA A 112 4.38 10.31 -18.16
N LEU A 113 4.04 11.17 -17.18
CA LEU A 113 4.56 12.54 -17.11
C LEU A 113 5.95 12.63 -16.50
N ALA A 114 6.18 11.95 -15.37
CA ALA A 114 7.42 12.04 -14.60
C ALA A 114 8.45 10.99 -15.05
N PHE A 115 8.00 9.76 -15.35
CA PHE A 115 8.89 8.64 -15.70
C PHE A 115 8.95 8.34 -17.20
N LYS A 116 8.19 9.09 -18.03
CA LYS A 116 8.11 8.91 -19.49
C LYS A 116 7.79 7.48 -19.91
N GLU A 117 7.00 6.78 -19.09
CA GLU A 117 6.55 5.44 -19.43
C GLU A 117 5.66 5.45 -20.68
N PRO A 118 5.80 4.47 -21.59
CA PRO A 118 4.97 4.39 -22.77
C PRO A 118 3.51 4.14 -22.36
N VAL A 119 2.64 5.10 -22.67
CA VAL A 119 1.20 4.96 -22.52
C VAL A 119 0.65 4.30 -23.77
N THR A 120 0.43 2.99 -23.69
CA THR A 120 -0.20 2.25 -24.79
C THR A 120 -1.71 2.38 -24.73
N LEU A 121 -2.37 2.31 -25.89
CA LEU A 121 -3.83 2.32 -25.97
C LEU A 121 -4.46 1.20 -25.13
N ALA A 122 -3.78 0.05 -25.04
CA ALA A 122 -4.19 -1.07 -24.18
C ALA A 122 -4.18 -0.73 -22.68
N ARG A 123 -3.18 0.00 -22.18
CA ARG A 123 -3.15 0.45 -20.77
C ARG A 123 -4.29 1.41 -20.47
N VAL A 124 -4.54 2.36 -21.37
CA VAL A 124 -5.65 3.32 -21.24
C VAL A 124 -6.99 2.60 -21.24
N ALA A 125 -7.21 1.69 -22.19
CA ALA A 125 -8.42 0.87 -22.24
C ALA A 125 -8.60 0.00 -20.97
N GLY A 126 -7.51 -0.59 -20.47
CA GLY A 126 -7.50 -1.37 -19.23
C GLY A 126 -7.95 -0.55 -18.02
N ILE A 127 -7.47 0.69 -17.89
CA ILE A 127 -7.96 1.61 -16.84
C ILE A 127 -9.44 1.92 -17.02
N GLY A 128 -9.89 2.15 -18.26
CA GLY A 128 -11.31 2.31 -18.56
C GLY A 128 -12.14 1.13 -18.04
N PHE A 129 -11.70 -0.10 -18.29
CA PHE A 129 -12.37 -1.29 -17.76
C PHE A 129 -12.30 -1.40 -16.23
N CYS A 130 -11.18 -1.04 -15.59
CA CYS A 130 -11.08 -0.99 -14.13
C CYS A 130 -12.09 0.00 -13.53
N LEU A 131 -12.26 1.18 -14.13
CA LEU A 131 -13.21 2.20 -13.67
C LEU A 131 -14.66 1.76 -13.88
N VAL A 132 -14.98 1.12 -15.00
CA VAL A 132 -16.31 0.53 -15.23
C VAL A 132 -16.61 -0.57 -14.22
N GLY A 133 -15.64 -1.46 -13.97
CA GLY A 133 -15.76 -2.50 -12.95
C GLY A 133 -15.95 -1.92 -11.55
N LEU A 134 -15.19 -0.87 -11.20
CA LEU A 134 -15.37 -0.14 -9.95
C LEU A 134 -16.78 0.44 -9.83
N TRP A 135 -17.28 1.10 -10.88
CA TRP A 135 -18.62 1.67 -10.90
C TRP A 135 -19.70 0.59 -10.68
N LEU A 136 -19.57 -0.58 -11.32
CA LEU A 136 -20.48 -1.71 -11.14
C LEU A 136 -20.44 -2.30 -9.73
N ILE A 137 -19.29 -2.29 -9.07
CA ILE A 137 -19.11 -2.83 -7.71
C ILE A 137 -19.59 -1.84 -6.64
N THR A 138 -19.44 -0.55 -6.90
CA THR A 138 -19.75 0.53 -5.95
C THR A 138 -21.18 1.07 -6.10
N ARG A 139 -21.91 0.64 -7.13
CA ARG A 139 -23.33 0.99 -7.30
C ARG A 139 -24.15 0.55 -6.07
N PRO A 140 -25.10 1.39 -5.61
CA PRO A 140 -26.02 1.03 -4.54
C PRO A 140 -26.95 -0.13 -4.93
#